data_AF-A0A1H3SIK6-F1
#
_entry.id   AF-A0A1H3SIK6-F1
#
_cell.length_a   1.000
_cell.length_b   1.000
_cell.length_c   1.000
_cell.angle_alpha   90.00
_cell.angle_beta   90.00
_cell.angle_gamma   90.00
#
_symmetry.space_group_name_H-M   'P 1'
#
loop_
_entity.id
_entity.type
_entity.pdbx_description
1 polymer ?
#
loop_
_entity_poly.entity_id
_entity_poly.type
_entity_poly.pdbx_seq_one_letter_code
_entity_poly.pdbx_strand_id
1 'polypeptide(L)'
;MPGATGKTGRRLVSTLRAAGEHVRAASRSGEVRFDWADRETWPAAPDGATAVYLVASENPSSTRVFVDRAVAAGVRRFVALSGRGIGLVLPEPLKSVEPADFGDYVARAATTGAWS
;
A
#
# COMPACT_ATOMS: atom_id res chain seq x y z
N MET A 1 12.48 0.83 9.96
CA MET A 1 13.63 0.79 9.02
C MET A 1 13.21 1.22 7.61
N PRO A 2 13.66 2.39 7.10
CA PRO A 2 13.40 2.83 5.73
C PRO A 2 14.39 2.17 4.75
N GLY A 3 14.09 0.96 4.29
CA GLY A 3 14.97 0.30 3.29
C GLY A 3 14.51 -1.08 2.83
N ALA A 4 13.85 -1.84 3.69
CA ALA A 4 13.29 -3.15 3.33
C ALA A 4 12.13 -3.03 2.33
N THR A 5 11.27 -2.02 2.52
CA THR A 5 10.12 -1.73 1.65
C THR A 5 10.52 -1.37 0.22
N GLY A 6 11.64 -0.68 0.04
CA GLY A 6 12.18 -0.35 -1.29
C GLY A 6 12.63 -1.58 -2.09
N LYS A 7 13.21 -2.60 -1.42
CA LYS A 7 13.63 -3.84 -2.07
C LYS A 7 12.45 -4.72 -2.45
N THR A 8 11.47 -4.87 -1.55
CA THR A 8 10.28 -5.69 -1.84
C THR A 8 9.40 -5.05 -2.91
N GLY A 9 9.18 -3.73 -2.83
CA GLY A 9 8.45 -2.98 -3.86
C GLY A 9 9.13 -3.08 -5.23
N ARG A 10 10.46 -2.96 -5.29
CA ARG A 10 11.20 -3.10 -6.55
C ARG A 10 11.07 -4.50 -7.17
N ARG A 11 11.18 -5.55 -6.36
CA ARG A 11 11.01 -6.94 -6.84
C ARG A 11 9.60 -7.17 -7.36
N LEU A 12 8.58 -6.72 -6.64
CA LEU A 12 7.19 -6.84 -7.08
C LEU A 12 6.94 -6.10 -8.39
N VAL A 13 7.38 -4.85 -8.50
CA VAL A 13 7.23 -4.07 -9.74
C VAL A 13 7.93 -4.77 -10.91
N SER A 14 9.14 -5.29 -10.68
CA SER A 14 9.88 -6.07 -11.68
C SER A 14 9.11 -7.32 -12.12
N THR A 15 8.55 -8.07 -11.19
CA THR A 15 7.78 -9.28 -11.47
C THR A 15 6.49 -8.97 -12.23
N LEU A 16 5.73 -7.96 -11.83
CA LEU A 16 4.48 -7.59 -12.49
C LEU A 16 4.73 -7.08 -13.91
N ARG A 17 5.79 -6.27 -14.11
CA ARG A 17 6.21 -5.84 -15.45
C ARG A 17 6.62 -7.00 -16.34
N ALA A 18 7.37 -7.96 -15.80
CA ALA A 18 7.76 -9.17 -16.53
C ALA A 18 6.54 -10.02 -16.92
N ALA A 19 5.43 -9.93 -16.18
CA ALA A 19 4.16 -10.57 -16.50
C ALA A 19 3.30 -9.76 -17.51
N GLY A 20 3.77 -8.62 -18.00
CA GLY A 20 3.05 -7.75 -18.93
C GLY A 20 2.05 -6.78 -18.28
N GLU A 21 2.04 -6.69 -16.96
CA GLU A 21 1.13 -5.78 -16.24
C GLU A 21 1.60 -4.33 -16.28
N HIS A 22 0.66 -3.41 -16.44
CA HIS A 22 0.92 -1.98 -16.36
C HIS A 22 1.03 -1.53 -14.90
N VAL A 23 2.26 -1.36 -14.42
CA VAL A 23 2.54 -0.98 -13.01
C VAL A 23 3.42 0.26 -12.96
N ARG A 24 3.10 1.18 -12.04
CA ARG A 24 3.92 2.35 -11.68
C ARG A 24 4.38 2.25 -10.24
N ALA A 25 5.65 2.52 -9.98
CA ALA A 25 6.19 2.53 -8.62
C ALA A 25 5.92 3.88 -7.94
N ALA A 26 5.06 3.90 -6.93
CA ALA A 26 4.84 5.07 -6.07
C ALA A 26 5.79 5.02 -4.86
N SER A 27 6.78 5.91 -4.81
CA SER A 27 7.69 6.03 -3.67
C SER A 27 8.45 7.35 -3.69
N ARG A 28 9.30 7.59 -2.67
CA ARG A 28 10.15 8.78 -2.63
C ARG A 28 11.09 8.91 -3.83
N SER A 29 11.50 7.79 -4.43
CA SER A 29 12.38 7.76 -5.60
C SER A 29 11.76 6.95 -6.75
N GLY A 30 10.43 6.87 -6.78
CA GLY A 30 9.68 6.10 -7.77
C GLY A 30 9.32 6.94 -9.00
N GLU A 31 8.67 6.29 -9.96
CA GLU A 31 8.08 6.97 -11.13
C GLU A 31 6.99 7.96 -10.72
N VAL A 32 6.21 7.59 -9.69
CA VAL A 32 5.28 8.51 -9.04
C VAL A 32 5.85 8.85 -7.67
N ARG A 33 6.03 10.14 -7.42
CA ARG A 33 6.49 10.64 -6.12
C ARG A 33 5.39 10.35 -5.08
N PHE A 34 5.74 9.63 -4.02
CA PHE A 34 4.86 9.37 -2.89
C PHE A 34 5.64 9.33 -1.59
N ASP A 35 5.17 10.07 -0.59
CA ASP A 35 5.76 10.15 0.74
C ASP A 35 4.66 10.28 1.80
N TRP A 36 4.62 9.35 2.77
CA TRP A 36 3.65 9.39 3.86
C TRP A 36 3.78 10.66 4.73
N ALA A 37 4.95 11.31 4.74
CA ALA A 37 5.16 12.56 5.47
C ALA A 37 4.69 13.81 4.69
N ASP A 38 4.44 13.69 3.38
CA ASP A 38 4.10 14.81 2.51
C ASP A 38 2.80 14.52 1.75
N ARG A 39 1.69 15.09 2.27
CA ARG A 39 0.33 14.86 1.76
C ARG A 39 0.12 15.38 0.34
N GLU A 40 0.91 16.34 -0.12
CA GLU A 40 0.80 16.89 -1.48
C GLU A 40 1.24 15.86 -2.54
N THR A 41 2.00 14.85 -2.13
CA THR A 41 2.42 13.76 -3.03
C THR A 41 1.38 12.65 -3.19
N TRP A 42 0.34 12.61 -2.35
CA TRP A 42 -0.61 11.49 -2.32
C TRP A 42 -1.55 11.44 -3.53
N PRO A 43 -2.06 12.57 -4.09
CA PRO A 43 -3.04 12.53 -5.17
C PRO A 43 -2.57 11.85 -6.45
N ALA A 44 -1.28 11.92 -6.77
CA ALA A 44 -0.73 11.35 -8.00
C ALA A 44 -0.64 9.82 -7.98
N ALA A 45 -0.58 9.20 -6.79
CA ALA A 45 -0.36 7.76 -6.66
C ALA A 45 -1.52 6.88 -7.18
N PRO A 46 -2.79 7.17 -6.87
CA PRO A 46 -3.91 6.35 -7.36
C PRO A 46 -4.43 6.74 -8.75
N ASP A 47 -3.97 7.86 -9.33
CA ASP A 47 -4.52 8.39 -10.59
C ASP A 47 -4.44 7.39 -11.75
N GLY A 48 -5.59 6.94 -12.27
CA GLY A 48 -5.69 5.93 -13.34
C GLY A 48 -5.38 4.49 -12.91
N ALA A 49 -5.19 4.22 -11.61
CA ALA A 49 -4.96 2.88 -11.09
C ALA A 49 -6.28 2.15 -10.79
N THR A 50 -6.37 0.87 -11.13
CA THR A 50 -7.52 0.01 -10.75
C THR A 50 -7.25 -0.81 -9.50
N ALA A 51 -5.97 -1.01 -9.17
CA ALA A 51 -5.50 -1.72 -8.00
C ALA A 51 -4.28 -1.02 -7.39
N VAL A 52 -4.19 -1.04 -6.06
CA VAL A 52 -3.05 -0.49 -5.32
C VAL A 52 -2.41 -1.56 -4.46
N TYR A 53 -1.10 -1.69 -4.60
CA TYR A 53 -0.27 -2.44 -3.68
C TYR A 53 0.28 -1.50 -2.61
N LEU A 54 -0.16 -1.64 -1.36
CA LEU A 54 0.12 -0.68 -0.31
C LEU A 54 0.98 -1.26 0.80
N VAL A 55 2.04 -0.53 1.13
CA VAL A 55 2.69 -0.63 2.44
C VAL A 55 2.08 0.45 3.32
N ALA A 56 1.24 0.05 4.28
CA ALA A 56 0.54 0.97 5.17
C ALA A 56 1.51 1.87 5.94
N SER A 57 1.07 3.10 6.23
CA SER A 57 1.76 3.99 7.14
C SER A 57 1.73 3.43 8.56
N GLU A 58 2.75 3.74 9.36
CA GLU A 58 2.74 3.50 10.81
C GLU A 58 1.60 4.28 11.51
N ASN A 59 1.07 5.33 10.86
CA ASN A 59 -0.13 6.02 11.30
C ASN A 59 -1.37 5.44 10.56
N PRO A 60 -2.27 4.70 11.24
CA PRO A 60 -3.45 4.11 10.62
C PRO A 60 -4.39 5.14 9.99
N SER A 61 -4.52 6.32 10.61
CA SER A 61 -5.36 7.41 10.10
C SER A 61 -4.85 7.94 8.75
N SER A 62 -3.53 8.04 8.58
CA SER A 62 -2.94 8.41 7.29
C SER A 62 -3.24 7.37 6.21
N THR A 63 -3.16 6.09 6.57
CA THR A 63 -3.51 5.00 5.64
C THR A 63 -4.98 5.06 5.24
N ARG A 64 -5.90 5.28 6.19
CA ARG A 64 -7.34 5.42 5.90
C ARG A 64 -7.62 6.58 4.94
N VAL A 65 -7.07 7.76 5.22
CA VAL A 65 -7.26 8.95 4.35
C VAL A 65 -6.73 8.70 2.94
N PHE A 66 -5.62 7.97 2.79
CA PHE A 66 -5.11 7.61 1.47
C PHE A 66 -6.03 6.61 0.75
N VAL A 67 -6.56 5.61 1.47
CA VAL A 67 -7.48 4.62 0.92
C VAL A 67 -8.76 5.28 0.42
N ASP A 68 -9.35 6.17 1.21
CA ASP A 68 -10.55 6.92 0.82
C ASP A 68 -10.33 7.71 -0.48
N ARG A 69 -9.15 8.34 -0.61
CA ARG A 69 -8.76 9.05 -1.84
C ARG A 69 -8.57 8.12 -3.02
N ALA A 70 -7.91 6.98 -2.81
CA ALA A 70 -7.68 6.00 -3.86
C ALA A 70 -9.01 5.41 -4.36
N VAL A 71 -9.97 5.14 -3.46
CA VAL A 71 -11.33 4.74 -3.83
C VAL A 71 -12.03 5.82 -4.65
N ALA A 72 -11.96 7.08 -4.21
CA ALA A 72 -12.53 8.20 -4.95
C ALA A 72 -11.89 8.37 -6.35
N ALA A 73 -10.63 7.97 -6.51
CA ALA A 73 -9.91 7.96 -7.79
C ALA A 73 -10.20 6.71 -8.66
N GLY A 74 -11.05 5.78 -8.20
CA GLY A 74 -11.48 4.60 -8.96
C GLY A 74 -10.71 3.31 -8.67
N VAL A 75 -9.86 3.28 -7.63
CA VAL A 75 -9.20 2.05 -7.18
C VAL A 75 -10.24 1.09 -6.59
N ARG A 76 -10.26 -0.14 -7.10
CA ARG A 76 -11.24 -1.16 -6.71
C ARG A 76 -10.62 -2.32 -5.92
N ARG A 77 -9.29 -2.38 -5.86
CA ARG A 77 -8.58 -3.49 -5.22
C ARG A 77 -7.37 -2.98 -4.45
N PHE A 78 -7.26 -3.39 -3.19
CA PHE A 78 -6.06 -3.15 -2.39
C PHE A 78 -5.39 -4.47 -2.05
N VAL A 79 -4.07 -4.51 -2.21
CA VAL A 79 -3.24 -5.63 -1.75
C VAL A 79 -2.23 -5.05 -0.77
N ALA A 80 -2.26 -5.52 0.48
CA ALA A 80 -1.24 -5.16 1.45
C ALA A 80 -0.08 -6.16 1.39
N LEU A 81 1.12 -5.67 1.70
CA LEU A 81 2.29 -6.50 1.91
C LEU A 81 2.33 -6.95 3.37
N SER A 82 2.00 -8.21 3.65
CA SER A 82 2.35 -8.87 4.92
C SER A 82 3.76 -9.45 4.78
N GLY A 83 4.78 -8.71 5.18
CA GLY A 83 6.16 -9.20 5.15
C GLY A 83 6.46 -9.93 6.45
N ARG A 84 7.06 -11.13 6.39
CA ARG A 84 7.86 -11.63 7.52
C ARG A 84 8.91 -10.55 7.83
N GLY A 85 8.64 -9.74 8.85
CA GLY A 85 9.45 -8.58 9.22
C GLY A 85 8.70 -7.25 9.43
N ILE A 86 7.40 -7.15 9.13
CA ILE A 86 6.52 -6.06 9.61
C ILE A 86 5.11 -6.66 9.78
N GLY A 87 4.68 -6.86 11.02
CA GLY A 87 3.53 -7.66 11.45
C GLY A 87 2.15 -7.10 11.12
N LEU A 88 1.83 -6.90 9.84
CA LEU A 88 0.43 -6.89 9.38
C LEU A 88 0.03 -8.33 9.05
N VAL A 89 -0.70 -8.99 9.95
CA VAL A 89 -1.24 -10.33 9.70
C VAL A 89 -2.42 -10.24 8.74
N LEU A 90 -2.13 -10.30 7.43
CA LEU A 90 -3.16 -10.55 6.41
C LEU A 90 -3.54 -12.04 6.48
N PRO A 91 -4.81 -12.41 6.23
CA PRO A 91 -5.21 -13.81 6.22
C PRO A 91 -4.62 -14.59 5.02
N GLU A 92 -3.41 -15.16 5.16
CA GLU A 92 -2.68 -15.98 4.16
C GLU A 92 -2.38 -15.23 2.82
N PRO A 93 -1.47 -15.69 1.93
CA PRO A 93 -0.52 -14.81 1.22
C PRO A 93 -1.17 -13.80 0.26
N LEU A 94 -0.63 -12.56 0.23
CA LEU A 94 -1.02 -11.42 -0.63
C LEU A 94 -2.48 -11.47 -1.13
N LYS A 95 -3.44 -11.50 -0.21
CA LYS A 95 -4.84 -11.41 -0.59
C LYS A 95 -5.26 -9.96 -0.78
N SER A 96 -6.03 -9.73 -1.83
CA SER A 96 -6.77 -8.49 -1.98
C SER A 96 -7.78 -8.37 -0.85
N VAL A 97 -7.90 -7.18 -0.29
CA VAL A 97 -8.98 -6.81 0.60
C VAL A 97 -9.85 -5.81 -0.15
N GLU A 98 -11.16 -5.93 0.03
CA GLU A 98 -12.11 -4.96 -0.54
C GLU A 98 -11.84 -3.56 0.04
N PRO A 99 -12.01 -2.50 -0.75
CA PRO A 99 -11.67 -1.16 -0.30
C PRO A 99 -12.35 -0.73 1.01
N ALA A 100 -13.61 -1.13 1.20
CA ALA A 100 -14.37 -0.82 2.41
C ALA A 100 -13.76 -1.44 3.68
N ASP A 101 -13.15 -2.61 3.55
CA ASP A 101 -12.59 -3.36 4.68
C ASP A 101 -11.13 -3.02 4.94
N PHE A 102 -10.42 -2.47 3.96
CA PHE A 102 -8.98 -2.26 4.04
C PHE A 102 -8.59 -1.21 5.11
N GLY A 103 -9.34 -0.12 5.23
CA GLY A 103 -9.10 0.91 6.25
C GLY A 103 -9.25 0.38 7.67
N ASP A 104 -10.36 -0.32 7.93
CA ASP A 104 -10.65 -0.93 9.23
C ASP A 104 -9.70 -2.09 9.55
N TYR A 105 -9.29 -2.86 8.54
CA TYR A 105 -8.27 -3.89 8.67
C TYR A 105 -6.95 -3.32 9.20
N VAL A 106 -6.46 -2.22 8.61
CA VAL A 106 -5.23 -1.54 9.06
C VAL A 106 -5.39 -0.95 10.47
N ALA A 107 -6.54 -0.33 10.76
CA ALA A 107 -6.82 0.23 12.08
C ALA A 107 -6.83 -0.85 13.17
N ARG A 108 -7.50 -1.98 12.91
CA ARG A 108 -7.56 -3.11 13.84
C ARG A 108 -6.16 -3.70 14.10
N ALA A 109 -5.38 -3.91 13.05
CA ALA A 109 -4.01 -4.43 13.16
C ALA A 109 -3.10 -3.55 14.02
N ALA A 110 -3.32 -2.22 14.05
CA ALA A 110 -2.62 -1.30 14.93
C ALA A 110 -3.03 -1.42 16.40
N THR A 111 -4.33 -1.63 16.68
CA THR A 111 -4.85 -1.72 18.05
C THR A 111 -4.58 -3.04 18.77
N THR A 112 -4.49 -4.16 18.05
CA THR A 112 -4.31 -5.49 18.67
C THR A 112 -2.88 -5.80 19.13
N GLY A 113 -1.98 -4.81 19.18
CA GLY A 113 -0.61 -5.01 19.69
C GLY A 113 0.25 -5.92 18.82
N ALA A 114 -0.04 -6.06 17.52
CA ALA A 114 0.81 -6.77 16.55
C ALA A 114 2.17 -6.06 16.28
N TRP A 115 2.55 -5.13 17.15
CA TRP A 115 3.68 -4.20 17.07
C TRP A 115 4.53 -4.20 18.35
N SER A 116 4.59 -5.34 19.04
CA SER A 116 5.58 -5.61 20.10
C SER A 116 6.64 -6.58 19.60
#